data_AF-A0A965K685-F1
#
_entry.id   AF-A0A965K685-F1
#
_cell.length_a   1.000
_cell.length_b   1.000
_cell.length_c   1.000
_cell.angle_alpha   90.00
_cell.angle_beta   90.00
_cell.angle_gamma   90.00
#
_symmetry.space_group_name_H-M   'P 1'
#
loop_
_entity.id
_entity.type
_entity.pdbx_description
1 polymer ?
#
loop_
_entity_poly.entity_id
_entity_poly.type
_entity_poly.pdbx_seq_one_letter_code
_entity_poly.pdbx_strand_id
1 'polypeptide(L)'
;MAAKQRGLFSAIGEAIAAYAIDVVYERKKGLGAMILGAFLLTLSCLFNVIVRLRLWLYRNRLFRDTPLGCKVVVVGNLTVGGTGKTPIVMKMAQILAQRGRKVAILSRGYKGSSDSLPKSFWRWLTQGSRPDPLVVSDGKSVLAGPDEAGDEPYMLASNLVNDG
;
A
#
# COMPACT_ATOMS: atom_id res chain seq x y z
N MET A 1 -3.73 10.90 -36.01
CA MET A 1 -3.22 12.04 -35.20
C MET A 1 -3.24 11.78 -33.68
N ALA A 2 -4.18 11.00 -33.12
CA ALA A 2 -4.27 10.75 -31.68
C ALA A 2 -3.09 9.97 -31.04
N ALA A 3 -2.44 9.06 -31.78
CA ALA A 3 -1.31 8.27 -31.26
C ALA A 3 -0.03 9.11 -31.02
N LYS A 4 0.24 10.10 -31.88
CA LYS A 4 1.40 10.99 -31.76
C LYS A 4 1.23 11.97 -30.59
N GLN A 5 0.00 12.38 -30.30
CA GLN A 5 -0.34 13.24 -29.17
C GLN A 5 -0.16 12.51 -27.83
N ARG A 6 -0.59 11.24 -27.73
CA ARG A 6 -0.38 10.40 -26.54
C ARG A 6 1.09 10.18 -26.21
N GLY A 7 1.93 9.93 -27.24
CA GLY A 7 3.38 9.79 -27.06
C GLY A 7 4.08 11.09 -26.62
N LEU A 8 3.57 12.25 -27.04
CA LEU A 8 4.11 13.54 -26.62
C LEU A 8 3.78 13.83 -25.14
N PHE A 9 2.55 13.56 -24.71
CA PHE A 9 2.16 13.73 -23.30
C PHE A 9 2.88 12.77 -22.37
N SER A 10 3.12 11.51 -22.79
CA SER A 10 3.91 10.57 -21.99
C SER A 10 5.38 10.99 -21.90
N ALA A 11 5.99 11.44 -23.01
CA ALA A 11 7.38 11.91 -23.02
C ALA A 11 7.58 13.17 -22.16
N ILE A 12 6.63 14.11 -22.21
CA ILE A 12 6.66 15.31 -21.34
C ILE A 12 6.48 14.89 -19.86
N GLY A 13 5.56 13.97 -19.57
CA GLY A 13 5.35 13.45 -18.22
C GLY A 13 6.59 12.75 -17.65
N GLU A 14 7.25 11.92 -18.46
CA GLU A 14 8.50 11.25 -18.11
C GLU A 14 9.65 12.24 -17.88
N ALA A 15 9.77 13.27 -18.72
CA ALA A 15 10.77 14.32 -18.56
C ALA A 15 10.56 15.15 -17.27
N ILE A 16 9.30 15.48 -16.95
CA ILE A 16 8.95 16.17 -15.69
C ILE A 16 9.22 15.26 -14.49
N ALA A 17 8.88 13.97 -14.58
CA ALA A 17 9.13 13.01 -13.51
C ALA A 17 10.64 12.83 -13.26
N ALA A 18 11.44 12.70 -14.32
CA ALA A 18 12.89 12.62 -14.23
C ALA A 18 13.48 13.88 -13.58
N TYR A 19 13.00 15.07 -13.98
CA TYR A 19 13.44 16.32 -13.38
C TYR A 19 13.07 16.42 -11.90
N ALA A 20 11.84 16.05 -11.52
CA ALA A 20 11.42 16.05 -10.11
C ALA A 20 12.25 15.08 -9.27
N ILE A 21 12.56 13.89 -9.79
CA ILE A 21 13.45 12.92 -9.14
C ILE A 21 14.86 13.53 -8.96
N ASP A 22 15.43 14.13 -10.01
CA ASP A 22 16.75 14.76 -9.94
C ASP A 22 16.80 15.93 -8.93
N VAL A 23 15.70 16.68 -8.78
CA VAL A 23 15.56 17.72 -7.75
C VAL A 23 15.49 17.11 -6.35
N VAL A 24 14.71 16.05 -6.17
CA VAL A 24 14.58 15.35 -4.87
C VAL A 24 15.90 14.70 -4.44
N TYR A 25 16.67 14.15 -5.37
CA TYR A 25 18.00 13.58 -5.12
C TYR A 25 19.13 14.64 -5.10
N GLU A 26 18.79 15.93 -5.05
CA GLU A 26 19.73 17.07 -5.03
C GLU A 26 20.78 17.09 -6.17
N ARG A 27 20.53 16.39 -7.29
CA ARG A 27 21.48 16.28 -8.41
C ARG A 27 21.52 17.51 -9.31
N LYS A 28 20.50 18.37 -9.24
CA LYS A 28 20.48 19.68 -9.92
C LYS A 28 20.16 20.80 -8.92
N LYS A 29 21.08 21.75 -8.79
CA LYS A 29 20.89 22.97 -7.98
C LYS A 29 20.60 24.14 -8.93
N GLY A 30 19.43 24.75 -8.79
CA GLY A 30 18.99 25.87 -9.61
C GLY A 30 17.72 26.52 -9.04
N LEU A 31 17.38 27.71 -9.53
CA LEU A 31 16.23 28.48 -9.05
C LEU A 31 14.89 27.71 -9.18
N GLY A 32 14.70 26.98 -10.29
CA GLY A 32 13.54 26.11 -10.48
C GLY A 32 13.47 24.93 -9.50
N ALA A 33 14.62 24.35 -9.14
CA ALA A 33 14.71 23.29 -8.13
C ALA A 33 14.35 23.81 -6.73
N MET A 34 14.74 25.04 -6.40
CA MET A 34 14.35 25.69 -5.13
C MET A 34 12.84 25.95 -5.04
N ILE A 35 12.23 26.47 -6.11
CA ILE A 35 10.77 26.72 -6.12
C ILE A 35 10.00 25.40 -5.99
N LEU A 36 10.39 24.37 -6.75
CA LEU A 36 9.78 23.05 -6.66
C LEU A 36 9.98 22.42 -5.27
N GLY A 37 11.19 22.53 -4.72
CA GLY A 37 11.50 22.05 -3.37
C GLY A 37 10.67 22.76 -2.29
N ALA A 38 10.53 24.09 -2.36
CA ALA A 38 9.71 24.87 -1.43
C ALA A 38 8.22 24.51 -1.52
N PHE A 39 7.72 24.28 -2.75
CA PHE A 39 6.36 23.80 -2.97
C PHE A 39 6.15 22.41 -2.36
N LEU A 40 7.04 21.45 -2.65
CA LEU A 40 7.01 20.11 -2.07
C LEU A 40 7.15 20.12 -0.55
N LEU A 41 7.97 21.02 0.00
CA LEU A 41 8.13 21.21 1.45
C LEU A 41 6.83 21.74 2.08
N THR A 42 6.15 22.66 1.43
CA THR A 42 4.85 23.18 1.88
C THR A 42 3.81 22.06 1.92
N LEU A 43 3.75 21.24 0.86
CA LEU A 43 2.89 20.05 0.81
C LEU A 43 3.27 19.03 1.89
N SER A 44 4.57 18.81 2.13
CA SER A 44 5.08 17.92 3.18
C SER A 44 4.68 18.40 4.57
N CYS A 45 4.78 19.71 4.84
CA CYS A 45 4.34 20.32 6.10
C CYS A 45 2.84 20.11 6.32
N LEU A 46 2.02 20.39 5.29
CA LEU A 46 0.58 20.16 5.34
C LEU A 46 0.24 18.69 5.61
N PHE A 47 0.90 17.77 4.90
CA PHE A 47 0.74 16.34 5.12
C PHE A 47 1.12 15.93 6.55
N ASN A 48 2.20 16.48 7.10
CA ASN A 48 2.63 16.22 8.48
C ASN A 48 1.59 16.70 9.50
N VAL A 49 1.01 17.90 9.32
CA VAL A 49 -0.08 18.40 10.18
C VAL A 49 -1.29 17.46 10.14
N ILE A 50 -1.71 17.03 8.95
CA ILE A 50 -2.83 16.10 8.77
C ILE A 50 -2.55 14.75 9.45
N VAL A 51 -1.35 14.19 9.29
CA VAL A 51 -0.94 12.93 9.91
C VAL A 51 -0.92 13.06 11.44
N ARG A 52 -0.37 14.15 11.98
CA ARG A 52 -0.35 14.42 13.43
C ARG A 52 -1.76 14.55 13.99
N LEU A 53 -2.64 15.28 13.31
CA LEU A 53 -4.05 15.41 13.71
C LEU A 53 -4.74 14.04 13.71
N ARG A 54 -4.53 13.23 12.67
CA ARG A 54 -5.06 11.87 12.60
C ARG A 54 -4.58 11.03 13.78
N LEU A 55 -3.27 11.00 14.04
CA LEU A 55 -2.69 10.26 15.17
C LEU A 55 -3.26 10.74 16.51
N TRP A 56 -3.44 12.04 16.68
CA TRP A 56 -4.07 12.61 17.87
C TRP A 56 -5.52 12.13 18.03
N LEU A 57 -6.32 12.08 16.95
CA LEU A 57 -7.70 11.56 17.00
C LEU A 57 -7.76 10.07 17.38
N TYR A 58 -6.85 9.23 16.87
CA TYR A 58 -6.77 7.82 17.27
C TYR A 58 -6.32 7.66 18.74
N ARG A 59 -5.34 8.45 19.20
CA ARG A 59 -4.87 8.41 20.60
C ARG A 59 -5.97 8.79 21.59
N ASN A 60 -6.84 9.73 21.23
CA ASN A 60 -7.97 10.13 22.04
C ASN A 60 -9.18 9.18 21.94
N ARG A 61 -9.03 8.01 21.28
CA ARG A 61 -10.08 6.99 21.10
C ARG A 61 -11.37 7.54 20.46
N LEU A 62 -11.30 8.66 19.74
CA LEU A 62 -12.46 9.15 18.97
C LEU A 62 -12.83 8.19 17.83
N PHE A 63 -11.84 7.45 17.31
CA PHE A 63 -12.07 6.35 16.39
C PHE A 63 -12.10 5.02 17.16
N ARG A 64 -13.13 4.22 16.91
CA ARG A 64 -13.32 2.92 17.58
C ARG A 64 -12.30 1.90 17.10
N ASP A 65 -11.48 1.43 18.02
CA ASP A 65 -10.73 0.20 17.83
C ASP A 65 -11.71 -0.98 17.90
N THR A 66 -11.78 -1.78 16.83
CA THR A 66 -12.55 -3.03 16.86
C THR A 66 -11.63 -4.12 17.39
N PRO A 67 -11.81 -4.61 18.63
CA PRO A 67 -10.97 -5.70 19.13
C PRO A 67 -11.24 -6.94 18.30
N LEU A 68 -10.17 -7.51 17.74
CA LEU A 68 -10.22 -8.83 17.12
C LEU A 68 -10.06 -9.88 18.22
N GLY A 69 -10.90 -10.92 18.22
CA GLY A 69 -10.84 -12.03 19.19
C GLY A 69 -9.63 -12.94 19.04
N CYS A 70 -8.60 -12.50 18.32
CA CYS A 70 -7.39 -13.26 18.01
C CYS A 70 -6.13 -12.41 18.21
N LYS A 71 -4.97 -13.05 18.29
CA LYS A 71 -3.68 -12.35 18.36
C LYS A 71 -3.33 -11.78 16.99
N VAL A 72 -3.17 -10.46 16.93
CA VAL A 72 -2.83 -9.74 15.71
C VAL A 72 -1.37 -9.32 15.76
N VAL A 73 -0.60 -9.71 14.73
CA VAL A 73 0.77 -9.25 14.53
C VAL A 73 0.80 -8.38 13.28
N VAL A 74 1.22 -7.13 13.44
CA VAL A 74 1.34 -6.18 12.32
C VAL A 74 2.78 -6.16 11.84
N VAL A 75 3.01 -6.57 10.58
CA VAL A 75 4.32 -6.48 9.93
C VAL A 75 4.30 -5.29 8.99
N GLY A 76 4.91 -4.18 9.41
CA GLY A 76 5.01 -2.93 8.65
C GLY A 76 6.45 -2.55 8.36
N ASN A 77 6.63 -1.57 7.47
CA ASN A 77 7.90 -0.90 7.29
C ASN A 77 7.70 0.62 7.24
N LEU A 78 8.69 1.37 7.72
CA LEU A 78 8.68 2.83 7.74
C LEU A 78 9.06 3.44 6.39
N THR A 79 9.77 2.70 5.53
CA THR A 79 10.22 3.16 4.21
C THR A 79 9.42 2.54 3.06
N VAL A 80 9.26 3.30 1.98
CA VAL A 80 8.67 2.81 0.72
C VAL A 80 9.74 2.03 -0.06
N GLY A 81 9.42 0.81 -0.50
CA GLY A 81 10.36 -0.07 -1.22
C GLY A 81 10.20 -1.56 -0.91
N GLY A 82 10.96 -2.39 -1.63
CA GLY A 82 11.02 -3.86 -1.48
C GLY A 82 11.74 -4.28 -0.19
N THR A 83 11.10 -4.05 0.95
CA THR A 83 11.77 -4.11 2.26
C THR A 83 11.66 -5.47 2.95
N GLY A 84 11.62 -6.56 2.16
CA GLY A 84 11.62 -7.93 2.70
C GLY A 84 10.43 -8.31 3.59
N LYS A 85 9.36 -7.49 3.67
CA LYS A 85 8.17 -7.78 4.49
C LYS A 85 7.56 -9.12 4.09
N THR A 86 7.42 -9.36 2.80
CA THR A 86 6.74 -10.53 2.26
C THR A 86 7.47 -11.84 2.60
N PRO A 87 8.81 -11.96 2.44
CA PRO A 87 9.57 -13.11 2.97
C PRO A 87 9.42 -13.32 4.49
N ILE A 88 9.45 -12.24 5.28
CA ILE A 88 9.32 -12.34 6.74
C ILE A 88 7.94 -12.85 7.14
N VAL A 89 6.88 -12.31 6.52
CA VAL A 89 5.50 -12.75 6.74
C VAL A 89 5.33 -14.22 6.38
N MET A 90 5.87 -14.64 5.23
CA MET A 90 5.84 -16.04 4.79
C MET A 90 6.53 -16.97 5.79
N LYS A 91 7.76 -16.62 6.22
CA LYS A 91 8.50 -17.44 7.19
C LYS A 91 7.81 -17.51 8.55
N MET A 92 7.24 -16.39 9.01
CA MET A 92 6.49 -16.35 10.27
C MET A 92 5.22 -17.22 10.18
N ALA A 93 4.50 -17.15 9.07
CA ALA A 93 3.32 -17.99 8.84
C ALA A 93 3.69 -19.48 8.85
N GLN A 94 4.73 -19.88 8.13
CA GLN A 94 5.23 -21.26 8.11
C GLN A 94 5.61 -21.77 9.51
N ILE A 95 6.42 -21.01 10.27
CA ILE A 95 6.85 -21.42 11.61
C ILE A 95 5.64 -21.59 12.56
N LEU A 96 4.66 -20.70 12.47
CA LEU A 96 3.45 -20.79 13.29
C LEU A 96 2.56 -21.96 12.87
N ALA A 97 2.42 -22.21 11.57
CA ALA A 97 1.69 -23.36 11.03
C ALA A 97 2.33 -24.69 11.44
N GLN A 98 3.67 -24.80 11.34
CA GLN A 98 4.43 -25.97 11.82
C GLN A 98 4.26 -26.23 13.32
N ARG A 99 3.99 -25.18 14.11
CA ARG A 99 3.64 -25.29 15.54
C ARG A 99 2.16 -25.58 15.78
N GLY A 100 1.41 -25.98 14.75
CA GLY A 100 -0.01 -26.34 14.83
C GLY A 100 -0.97 -25.16 15.01
N ARG A 101 -0.53 -23.92 14.76
CA ARG A 101 -1.41 -22.74 14.87
C ARG A 101 -2.08 -22.44 13.54
N LYS A 102 -3.37 -22.09 13.59
CA LYS A 102 -4.09 -21.52 12.45
C LYS A 102 -3.67 -20.06 12.24
N VAL A 103 -3.12 -19.75 11.07
CA VAL A 103 -2.62 -18.42 10.70
C VAL A 103 -3.48 -17.87 9.57
N ALA A 104 -3.88 -16.61 9.67
CA ALA A 104 -4.49 -15.87 8.57
C ALA A 104 -3.60 -14.66 8.26
N ILE A 105 -3.31 -14.45 6.98
CA ILE A 105 -2.52 -13.30 6.51
C ILE A 105 -3.50 -12.30 5.90
N LEU A 106 -3.55 -11.10 6.48
CA LEU A 106 -4.30 -9.99 5.93
C LEU A 106 -3.37 -9.11 5.09
N SER A 107 -3.60 -9.07 3.79
CA SER A 107 -2.91 -8.16 2.88
C SER A 107 -3.88 -7.12 2.33
N ARG A 108 -3.34 -5.95 1.97
CA ARG A 108 -4.13 -4.82 1.46
C ARG A 108 -4.55 -4.99 0.00
N GLY A 109 -4.04 -6.00 -0.72
CA GLY A 109 -4.34 -6.22 -2.14
C GLY A 109 -3.81 -5.09 -3.03
N TYR A 110 -2.51 -4.80 -2.96
CA TYR A 110 -1.92 -3.76 -3.82
C TYR A 110 -2.10 -4.14 -5.29
N LYS A 111 -2.74 -3.26 -6.08
CA LYS A 111 -3.19 -3.47 -7.47
C LYS A 111 -4.34 -4.46 -7.71
N GLY A 112 -5.00 -4.97 -6.67
CA GLY A 112 -6.24 -5.73 -6.85
C GLY A 112 -7.33 -4.85 -7.49
N SER A 113 -8.07 -5.41 -8.45
CA SER A 113 -9.03 -4.71 -9.31
C SER A 113 -10.32 -4.28 -8.60
N SER A 114 -10.28 -3.61 -7.45
CA SER A 114 -11.50 -3.50 -6.62
C SER A 114 -11.87 -2.15 -6.02
N ASP A 115 -11.19 -1.04 -6.30
CA ASP A 115 -11.80 0.27 -5.97
C ASP A 115 -11.39 1.39 -6.93
N SER A 116 -12.39 2.07 -7.51
CA SER A 116 -12.18 3.33 -8.20
C SER A 116 -11.71 4.41 -7.20
N LEU A 117 -10.72 5.22 -7.60
CA LEU A 117 -10.14 6.30 -6.77
C LEU A 117 -11.18 7.18 -6.06
N PRO A 118 -12.30 7.60 -6.71
CA PRO A 118 -13.33 8.39 -6.05
C PRO A 118 -14.00 7.65 -4.91
N LYS A 119 -14.28 6.34 -5.09
CA LYS A 119 -14.99 5.51 -4.12
C LYS A 119 -14.13 5.23 -2.88
N SER A 120 -12.83 5.00 -3.10
CA SER A 120 -11.83 4.88 -2.02
C SER A 120 -11.73 6.15 -1.18
N PHE A 121 -11.67 7.32 -1.83
CA PHE A 121 -11.59 8.61 -1.14
C PHE A 121 -12.87 8.89 -0.32
N TRP A 122 -14.03 8.69 -0.93
CA TRP A 122 -15.32 8.85 -0.25
C TRP A 122 -15.46 7.91 0.96
N ARG A 123 -15.06 6.64 0.85
CA ARG A 123 -15.08 5.68 1.96
C ARG A 123 -14.11 6.06 3.08
N TRP A 124 -12.92 6.56 2.73
CA TRP A 124 -11.97 7.10 3.70
C TRP A 124 -12.57 8.27 4.49
N LEU A 125 -13.36 9.11 3.84
CA LEU A 125 -14.01 10.26 4.47
C LEU A 125 -15.20 9.85 5.36
N THR A 126 -16.06 8.94 4.89
CA THR A 126 -17.34 8.62 5.54
C THR A 126 -17.27 7.46 6.53
N GLN A 127 -16.14 6.75 6.63
CA GLN A 127 -16.03 5.50 7.40
C GLN A 127 -17.15 4.49 7.07
N GLY A 128 -17.63 4.50 5.82
CA GLY A 128 -18.68 3.60 5.35
C GLY A 128 -18.30 2.12 5.46
N SER A 129 -19.30 1.25 5.30
CA SER A 129 -19.17 -0.21 5.41
C SER A 129 -17.96 -0.74 4.64
N ARG A 130 -17.10 -1.51 5.34
CA ARG A 130 -15.95 -2.16 4.74
C ARG A 130 -16.47 -3.24 3.77
N PRO A 131 -15.96 -3.31 2.53
CA PRO A 131 -16.32 -4.41 1.64
C PRO A 131 -15.90 -5.73 2.28
N ASP A 132 -16.63 -6.80 1.96
CA ASP A 132 -16.27 -8.13 2.43
C ASP A 132 -14.83 -8.47 1.98
N PRO A 133 -14.00 -9.01 2.88
CA PRO A 133 -12.63 -9.34 2.55
C PRO A 133 -12.60 -10.43 1.48
N LEU A 134 -11.84 -10.20 0.41
CA LEU A 134 -11.59 -11.23 -0.60
C LEU A 134 -10.70 -12.33 0.00
N VAL A 135 -11.21 -13.57 0.01
CA VAL A 135 -10.46 -14.74 0.46
C VAL A 135 -9.62 -15.25 -0.70
N VAL A 136 -8.31 -15.04 -0.64
CA VAL A 136 -7.38 -15.46 -1.71
C VAL A 136 -7.01 -16.93 -1.60
N SER A 137 -6.95 -17.48 -0.37
CA SER A 137 -6.65 -18.89 -0.12
C SER A 137 -7.26 -19.34 1.21
N ASP A 138 -7.64 -20.62 1.26
CA ASP A 138 -8.09 -21.33 2.46
C ASP A 138 -6.97 -22.11 3.18
N GLY A 139 -5.74 -22.00 2.69
CA GLY A 139 -4.58 -22.75 3.17
C GLY A 139 -4.43 -24.16 2.58
N LYS A 140 -5.33 -24.58 1.67
CA LYS A 140 -5.24 -25.83 0.91
C LYS A 140 -5.20 -25.61 -0.60
N SER A 141 -5.79 -24.52 -1.05
CA SER A 141 -5.90 -24.14 -2.45
C SER A 141 -5.87 -22.62 -2.60
N VAL A 142 -5.55 -22.15 -3.81
CA VAL A 142 -5.65 -20.74 -4.16
C VAL A 142 -7.03 -20.52 -4.79
N LEU A 143 -7.82 -19.62 -4.22
CA LEU A 143 -9.23 -19.38 -4.57
C LEU A 143 -9.43 -18.18 -5.51
N ALA A 144 -8.48 -17.25 -5.56
CA ALA A 144 -8.56 -16.04 -6.38
C ALA A 144 -7.29 -15.88 -7.24
N GLY A 145 -7.47 -15.45 -8.49
CA GLY A 145 -6.37 -15.20 -9.43
C GLY A 145 -5.59 -13.92 -9.12
N PRO A 146 -4.42 -13.72 -9.77
CA PRO A 146 -3.59 -12.53 -9.57
C PRO A 146 -4.30 -11.23 -9.95
N ASP A 147 -5.19 -11.24 -10.95
CA ASP A 147 -5.95 -10.06 -11.39
C ASP A 147 -6.97 -9.55 -10.32
N GLU A 148 -7.49 -10.48 -9.52
CA GLU A 148 -8.48 -10.22 -8.48
C GLU A 148 -7.81 -9.97 -7.12
N ALA A 149 -6.87 -10.83 -6.74
CA ALA A 149 -6.16 -10.79 -5.46
C ALA A 149 -5.05 -9.72 -5.43
N GLY A 150 -4.52 -9.35 -6.59
CA GLY A 150 -3.25 -8.64 -6.72
C GLY A 150 -2.05 -9.59 -6.62
N ASP A 151 -0.91 -9.12 -7.14
CA ASP A 151 0.31 -9.92 -7.29
C ASP A 151 0.85 -10.45 -5.94
N GLU A 152 0.87 -9.62 -4.90
CA GLU A 152 1.46 -9.97 -3.60
C GLU A 152 0.62 -11.00 -2.82
N PRO A 153 -0.71 -10.86 -2.65
CA PRO A 153 -1.51 -11.89 -1.99
C PRO A 153 -1.54 -13.21 -2.75
N TYR A 154 -1.58 -13.17 -4.09
CA TYR A 154 -1.51 -14.37 -4.92
C TYR A 154 -0.17 -15.12 -4.72
N MET A 155 0.95 -14.40 -4.74
CA MET A 155 2.28 -14.97 -4.49
C MET A 155 2.39 -15.59 -3.09
N LEU A 156 1.83 -14.94 -2.06
CA LEU A 156 1.82 -15.51 -0.71
C LEU A 156 0.99 -16.80 -0.65
N ALA A 157 -0.20 -16.79 -1.25
CA ALA A 157 -1.10 -17.93 -1.30
C ALA A 157 -0.46 -19.12 -2.02
N SER A 158 0.12 -18.91 -3.20
CA SER A 158 0.71 -19.99 -4.00
C SER A 158 1.91 -20.64 -3.33
N ASN A 159 2.74 -19.87 -2.61
CA ASN A 159 3.89 -20.43 -1.89
C ASN A 159 3.49 -21.17 -0.61
N LEU A 160 2.48 -20.70 0.12
CA LEU A 160 2.10 -21.29 1.41
C LEU A 160 1.19 -22.51 1.27
N VAL A 161 0.45 -22.63 0.18
CA VAL A 161 -0.40 -23.80 -0.11
C VAL A 161 0.42 -25.04 -0.46
N ASN A 162 1.56 -24.86 -1.12
CA ASN A 162 2.41 -25.98 -1.58
C ASN A 162 3.26 -26.62 -0.47
N ASP A 163 3.29 -26.04 0.73
CA ASP A 163 4.07 -26.52 1.88
C ASP A 163 3.25 -27.37 2.88
N GLY A 164 1.97 -27.64 2.57
CA GLY A 164 1.01 -28.35 3.41
C GLY A 164 0.87 -29.85 3.13
#